data_AF-A0A3P1Y2J4-F1
#
_entry.id   AF-A0A3P1Y2J4-F1
#
_cell.length_a   1.000
_cell.length_b   1.000
_cell.length_c   1.000
_cell.angle_alpha   90.00
_cell.angle_beta   90.00
_cell.angle_gamma   90.00
#
_symmetry.space_group_name_H-M   'P 1'
#
loop_
_entity.id
_entity.type
_entity.pdbx_description
1 polymer ?
#
loop_
_entity_poly.entity_id
_entity_poly.type
_entity_poly.pdbx_seq_one_letter_code
_entity_poly.pdbx_strand_id
1 'polypeptide(L)'
;MLDPIRKYNFRVQEAKVDPEVHKTPQARELKEACQQFESILWSQVWKKMRNSARAVGGPERERPWRQMEDLSLEMASDDLAASANGPGLWKMLYDRMVVGLAAERTSVSAERLAEDDTELPEALE
;
A
#
# COMPACT_ATOMS: atom_id res chain seq x y z
N MET A 1 -23.54 -31.34 5.21
CA MET A 1 -23.91 -30.59 4.00
C MET A 1 -23.69 -29.12 4.33
N LEU A 2 -22.52 -28.56 4.01
CA LEU A 2 -22.10 -27.21 4.42
C LEU A 2 -21.84 -26.35 3.17
N ASP A 3 -22.78 -25.44 2.96
CA ASP A 3 -22.84 -24.18 2.20
C ASP A 3 -22.09 -24.00 0.85
N PRO A 4 -22.84 -23.85 -0.27
CA PRO A 4 -22.34 -23.43 -1.59
C PRO A 4 -21.77 -22.00 -1.67
N ILE A 5 -21.74 -21.25 -0.57
CA ILE A 5 -21.47 -19.80 -0.55
C ILE A 5 -19.98 -19.49 -0.75
N ARG A 6 -19.08 -20.47 -0.54
CA ARG A 6 -17.63 -20.29 -0.80
C ARG A 6 -17.31 -19.88 -2.25
N LYS A 7 -18.17 -20.20 -3.22
CA LYS A 7 -17.93 -19.91 -4.64
C LYS A 7 -18.05 -18.41 -5.00
N TYR A 8 -18.66 -17.60 -4.12
CA TYR A 8 -18.86 -16.16 -4.31
C TYR A 8 -18.05 -15.30 -3.33
N ASN A 9 -17.17 -15.90 -2.52
CA ASN A 9 -16.23 -15.15 -1.70
C ASN A 9 -15.14 -14.55 -2.60
N PHE A 10 -15.47 -13.42 -3.23
CA PHE A 10 -14.56 -12.57 -4.00
C PHE A 10 -13.36 -12.04 -3.17
N ARG A 11 -13.40 -12.22 -1.85
CA ARG A 11 -12.53 -11.55 -0.88
C ARG A 11 -11.17 -12.21 -0.63
N VAL A 12 -10.84 -13.32 -1.30
CA VAL A 12 -9.58 -14.04 -1.08
C VAL A 12 -9.04 -14.56 -2.42
N GLN A 13 -8.71 -13.65 -3.34
CA GLN A 13 -7.60 -13.92 -4.23
C GLN A 13 -6.38 -13.32 -3.56
N GLU A 14 -5.79 -14.06 -2.62
CA GLU A 14 -4.40 -13.82 -2.24
C GLU A 14 -3.60 -13.93 -3.55
N ALA A 15 -3.08 -12.80 -4.01
CA ALA A 15 -2.21 -12.81 -5.16
C ALA A 15 -1.01 -13.71 -4.79
N LYS A 16 -0.95 -14.91 -5.37
CA LYS A 16 0.23 -15.77 -5.32
C LYS A 16 1.34 -15.09 -6.11
N VAL A 17 1.94 -14.07 -5.51
CA VAL A 17 3.15 -13.44 -6.00
C VAL A 17 4.33 -14.23 -5.45
N ASP A 18 5.30 -14.49 -6.32
CA ASP A 18 6.49 -15.26 -5.97
C ASP A 18 7.21 -14.58 -4.78
N PRO A 19 7.56 -15.32 -3.71
CA PRO A 19 8.22 -14.76 -2.54
C PRO A 19 9.54 -14.02 -2.85
N GLU A 20 10.14 -14.24 -4.01
CA GLU A 20 11.33 -13.49 -4.45
C GLU A 20 11.04 -12.03 -4.83
N VAL A 21 9.84 -11.71 -5.32
CA VAL A 21 9.46 -10.34 -5.72
C VAL A 21 9.45 -9.41 -4.51
N HIS A 22 9.05 -9.91 -3.34
CA HIS A 22 9.01 -9.17 -2.08
C HIS A 22 10.40 -8.79 -1.53
N LYS A 23 11.48 -9.44 -2.01
CA LYS A 23 12.86 -9.17 -1.55
C LYS A 23 13.54 -8.04 -2.32
N THR A 24 12.90 -7.56 -3.38
CA THR A 24 13.48 -6.54 -4.27
C THR A 24 13.46 -5.16 -3.58
N PRO A 25 14.42 -4.26 -3.89
CA PRO A 25 14.45 -2.93 -3.29
C PRO A 25 13.17 -2.13 -3.59
N GLN A 26 12.66 -2.23 -4.81
CA GLN A 26 11.40 -1.60 -5.24
C GLN A 26 10.18 -2.10 -4.44
N ALA A 27 10.15 -3.40 -4.10
CA ALA A 27 9.07 -3.94 -3.28
C ALA A 27 9.14 -3.48 -1.82
N ARG A 28 10.35 -3.16 -1.30
CA ARG A 28 10.52 -2.58 0.04
C ARG A 28 10.08 -1.12 0.06
N GLU A 29 10.47 -0.34 -0.94
CA GLU A 29 10.02 1.05 -1.11
C GLU A 29 8.49 1.13 -1.27
N LEU A 30 7.90 0.24 -2.07
CA LEU A 30 6.44 0.18 -2.21
C LEU A 30 5.76 -0.14 -0.87
N LYS A 31 6.31 -1.08 -0.10
CA LYS A 31 5.79 -1.41 1.23
C LYS A 31 5.85 -0.21 2.17
N GLU A 32 6.98 0.49 2.21
CA GLU A 32 7.15 1.70 3.02
C GLU A 32 6.18 2.79 2.60
N ALA A 33 6.02 3.03 1.28
CA ALA A 33 5.05 3.99 0.76
C ALA A 33 3.60 3.63 1.12
N CYS A 34 3.22 2.34 1.04
CA CYS A 34 1.89 1.88 1.46
C CYS A 34 1.66 2.07 2.97
N GLN A 35 2.69 1.85 3.80
CA GLN A 35 2.61 2.09 5.25
C GLN A 35 2.48 3.57 5.58
N GLN A 36 3.27 4.42 4.91
CA GLN A 36 3.15 5.88 5.03
C GLN A 36 1.78 6.38 4.59
N PHE A 37 1.23 5.82 3.52
CA PHE A 37 -0.13 6.15 3.08
C PHE A 37 -1.17 5.85 4.15
N GLU A 38 -1.12 4.67 4.78
CA GLU A 38 -2.06 4.31 5.85
C GLU A 38 -1.95 5.27 7.04
N SER A 39 -0.73 5.63 7.44
CA SER A 39 -0.52 6.62 8.50
C SER A 39 -1.12 8.00 8.15
N ILE A 40 -0.84 8.51 6.96
CA ILE A 40 -1.36 9.80 6.49
C ILE A 40 -2.88 9.76 6.45
N LEU A 41 -3.47 8.69 5.94
CA LEU A 41 -4.91 8.52 5.88
C LEU A 41 -5.54 8.57 7.28
N TRP A 42 -4.99 7.81 8.23
CA TRP A 42 -5.50 7.82 9.60
C TRP A 42 -5.35 9.18 10.27
N SER A 43 -4.20 9.81 10.15
CA SER A 43 -3.98 11.13 10.72
C SER A 43 -5.00 12.15 10.20
N GLN A 44 -5.33 12.12 8.90
CA GLN A 44 -6.34 12.99 8.31
C GLN A 44 -7.76 12.67 8.77
N VAL A 45 -8.13 11.38 8.83
CA VAL A 45 -9.46 10.94 9.30
C VAL A 45 -9.69 11.40 10.74
N TRP A 46 -8.73 11.13 11.62
CA TRP A 46 -8.80 11.52 13.02
C TRP A 46 -8.81 13.05 13.21
N LYS A 47 -8.00 13.79 12.45
CA LYS A 47 -8.06 15.26 12.44
C LYS A 47 -9.44 15.78 12.04
N LYS A 48 -10.04 15.22 10.99
CA LYS A 48 -11.41 15.57 10.57
C LYS A 48 -12.45 15.22 11.63
N MET A 49 -12.44 14.00 12.16
CA MET A 49 -13.39 13.57 13.20
C MET A 49 -13.32 14.47 14.43
N ARG A 50 -12.10 14.81 14.88
CA ARG A 50 -11.88 15.70 16.02
C ARG A 50 -12.36 17.12 15.75
N ASN A 51 -12.13 17.65 14.55
CA ASN A 51 -12.63 18.97 14.16
C ASN A 51 -14.17 18.98 14.08
N SER A 52 -14.78 17.92 13.55
CA SER A 52 -16.24 17.76 13.48
C SER A 52 -16.87 17.64 14.88
N ALA A 53 -16.29 16.84 15.78
CA ALA A 53 -16.78 16.70 17.14
C ALA A 53 -16.76 18.03 17.91
N ARG A 54 -15.67 18.81 17.76
CA ARG A 54 -15.55 20.12 18.40
C ARG A 54 -16.44 21.19 17.77
N ALA A 55 -16.75 21.08 16.47
CA ALA A 55 -17.72 21.96 15.83
C ALA A 55 -19.13 21.82 16.45
N VAL A 56 -19.46 20.64 16.98
CA VAL A 56 -20.73 20.37 17.67
C VAL A 56 -20.66 20.75 19.17
N GLY A 57 -19.47 20.69 19.78
CA GLY A 57 -19.27 20.78 21.24
C GLY A 57 -19.16 22.18 21.88
N GLY A 58 -19.27 23.29 21.13
CA GLY A 58 -19.25 24.64 21.72
C GLY A 58 -17.84 25.26 21.90
N PRO A 59 -17.60 26.12 22.92
CA PRO A 59 -16.52 27.14 22.97
C PRO A 59 -15.06 26.63 22.99
N GLU A 60 -14.85 25.33 22.86
CA GLU A 60 -13.54 24.66 22.78
C GLU A 60 -12.91 24.76 21.36
N ARG A 61 -13.20 25.86 20.65
CA ARG A 61 -12.63 26.18 19.33
C ARG A 61 -11.19 26.65 19.42
N GLU A 62 -10.83 27.34 20.50
CA GLU A 62 -9.45 27.80 20.69
C GLU A 62 -8.55 26.64 21.08
N ARG A 63 -7.50 26.47 20.28
CA ARG A 63 -6.62 25.31 20.35
C ARG A 63 -5.20 25.80 20.58
N PRO A 64 -4.87 26.21 21.82
CA PRO A 64 -3.57 26.81 22.14
C PRO A 64 -2.39 25.88 21.82
N TRP A 65 -2.61 24.55 21.80
CA TRP A 65 -1.60 23.54 21.52
C TRP A 65 -1.84 22.78 20.21
N ARG A 66 -2.52 23.40 19.24
CA ARG A 66 -2.95 22.76 17.99
C ARG A 66 -1.85 21.95 17.31
N GLN A 67 -0.66 22.54 17.15
CA GLN A 67 0.46 21.92 16.46
C GLN A 67 0.96 20.67 17.18
N MET A 68 1.07 20.72 18.51
CA MET A 68 1.51 19.58 19.31
C MET A 68 0.48 18.45 19.32
N GLU A 69 -0.80 18.80 19.39
CA GLU A 69 -1.90 17.84 19.28
C GLU A 69 -2.09 17.28 17.85
N ASP A 70 -1.63 17.98 16.81
CA ASP A 70 -1.60 17.49 15.44
C ASP A 70 -0.42 16.52 15.24
N LEU A 71 0.75 16.89 15.75
CA LEU A 71 1.97 16.08 15.71
C LEU A 71 1.83 14.78 16.49
N SER A 72 1.28 14.82 17.71
CA SER A 72 1.08 13.59 18.51
C SER A 72 0.14 12.60 17.81
N LEU A 73 -0.83 13.12 17.07
CA LEU A 73 -1.80 12.32 16.33
C LEU A 73 -1.19 11.71 15.06
N GLU A 74 -0.31 12.44 14.38
CA GLU A 74 0.50 11.90 13.28
C GLU A 74 1.41 10.78 13.78
N MET A 75 2.17 11.00 14.86
CA MET A 75 3.06 9.98 15.42
C MET A 75 2.29 8.72 15.88
N ALA A 76 1.14 8.90 16.53
CA ALA A 76 0.29 7.78 16.90
C ALA A 76 -0.28 7.03 15.69
N SER A 77 -0.51 7.72 14.57
CA SER A 77 -0.98 7.10 13.31
C SER A 77 0.14 6.34 12.61
N ASP A 78 1.38 6.85 12.66
CA ASP A 78 2.58 6.17 12.18
C ASP A 78 2.82 4.88 12.97
N ASP A 79 2.78 4.96 14.31
CA ASP A 79 2.92 3.79 15.19
C ASP A 79 1.82 2.75 14.94
N LEU A 80 0.57 3.21 14.71
CA LEU A 80 -0.55 2.32 14.40
C LEU A 80 -0.37 1.62 13.05
N ALA A 81 0.09 2.34 12.01
CA ALA A 81 0.35 1.77 10.69
C ALA A 81 1.53 0.79 10.70
N ALA A 82 2.56 1.07 11.51
CA ALA A 82 3.71 0.19 11.72
C ALA A 82 3.38 -1.04 12.59
N SER A 83 2.36 -0.95 13.44
CA SER A 83 1.99 -2.02 14.36
C SER A 83 1.52 -3.29 13.64
N ALA A 84 1.92 -4.46 14.15
CA ALA A 84 1.53 -5.75 13.59
C ALA A 84 0.01 -6.01 13.65
N ASN A 85 -0.67 -5.36 14.60
CA ASN A 85 -2.12 -5.40 14.84
C ASN A 85 -2.87 -4.20 14.25
N GLY A 86 -2.22 -3.42 13.39
CA GLY A 86 -2.87 -2.30 12.71
C GLY A 86 -4.01 -2.75 11.79
N PRO A 87 -4.81 -1.80 11.28
CA PRO A 87 -5.96 -2.07 10.40
C PRO A 87 -5.59 -2.86 9.13
N GLY A 88 -4.31 -2.85 8.75
CA GLY A 88 -3.77 -3.69 7.68
C GLY A 88 -4.19 -3.22 6.29
N LEU A 89 -4.60 -1.96 6.15
CA LEU A 89 -4.98 -1.36 4.88
C LEU A 89 -3.77 -1.32 3.92
N TRP A 90 -2.59 -1.03 4.46
CA TRP A 90 -1.33 -1.04 3.70
C TRP A 90 -1.02 -2.41 3.13
N LYS A 91 -1.37 -3.50 3.82
CA LYS A 91 -1.16 -4.88 3.32
C LYS A 91 -2.05 -5.14 2.11
N MET A 92 -3.33 -4.77 2.19
CA MET A 92 -4.25 -4.93 1.06
C MET A 92 -3.84 -4.10 -0.16
N LEU A 93 -3.37 -2.87 0.05
CA LEU A 93 -2.88 -2.01 -1.03
C LEU A 93 -1.60 -2.60 -1.64
N TYR A 94 -0.67 -3.02 -0.80
CA TYR A 94 0.57 -3.65 -1.21
C TYR A 94 0.32 -4.93 -2.02
N ASP A 95 -0.54 -5.83 -1.54
CA ASP A 95 -0.89 -7.08 -2.22
C ASP A 95 -1.50 -6.84 -3.61
N ARG A 96 -2.20 -5.72 -3.78
CA ARG A 96 -2.77 -5.35 -5.09
C ARG A 96 -1.74 -4.69 -6.02
N MET A 97 -0.84 -3.87 -5.47
CA MET A 97 0.18 -3.15 -6.25
C MET A 97 1.38 -4.03 -6.63
N VAL A 98 1.73 -5.02 -5.79
CA VAL A 98 2.85 -5.92 -6.05
C VAL A 98 2.61 -6.83 -7.27
N VAL A 99 1.33 -7.10 -7.60
CA VAL A 99 0.94 -7.76 -8.85
C VAL A 99 1.28 -6.92 -10.07
N GLY A 100 1.08 -5.59 -10.00
CA GLY A 100 1.47 -4.66 -11.06
C GLY A 100 2.98 -4.61 -11.27
N LEU A 101 3.75 -4.54 -10.16
CA LEU A 101 5.21 -4.61 -10.21
C LEU A 101 5.74 -5.93 -10.79
N ALA A 102 5.08 -7.05 -10.48
CA ALA A 102 5.44 -8.34 -11.06
C ALA A 102 5.16 -8.37 -12.58
N ALA A 103 4.02 -7.82 -13.02
CA ALA A 103 3.66 -7.75 -14.43
C ALA A 103 4.61 -6.85 -15.25
N GLU A 104 5.01 -5.69 -14.72
CA GLU A 104 5.99 -4.80 -15.37
C GLU A 104 7.37 -5.46 -15.50
N ARG A 105 7.79 -6.26 -14.51
CA ARG A 105 9.06 -7.00 -14.62
C ARG A 105 9.01 -8.08 -15.70
N THR A 106 7.88 -8.76 -15.85
CA THR A 106 7.71 -9.76 -16.90
C THR A 106 7.70 -9.11 -18.29
N SER A 107 7.06 -7.95 -18.47
CA SER A 107 7.08 -7.24 -19.75
C SER A 107 8.48 -6.72 -20.10
N VAL A 108 9.20 -6.11 -19.14
CA VAL A 108 10.58 -5.63 -19.36
C VAL A 108 11.55 -6.78 -19.68
N SER A 109 11.34 -7.95 -19.07
CA SER A 109 12.17 -9.14 -19.37
C SER A 109 11.86 -9.72 -20.74
N ALA A 110 10.59 -9.70 -21.17
CA ALA A 110 10.18 -10.15 -22.49
C ALA A 110 10.67 -9.22 -23.61
N GLU A 111 10.66 -7.90 -23.39
CA GLU A 111 11.19 -6.92 -24.35
C GLU A 111 12.70 -7.05 -24.53
N ARG A 112 13.47 -7.23 -23.44
CA ARG A 112 14.92 -7.44 -23.53
C ARG A 112 15.31 -8.72 -24.26
N LEU A 113 14.54 -9.79 -24.09
CA LEU A 113 14.75 -11.04 -24.83
C LEU A 113 14.43 -10.88 -26.33
N ALA A 114 13.46 -10.03 -26.68
CA ALA A 114 13.14 -9.72 -28.07
C ALA A 114 14.21 -8.84 -28.75
N GLU A 115 14.88 -7.97 -27.99
CA GLU A 115 15.99 -7.15 -28.51
C GLU A 115 17.25 -8.00 -28.80
N ASP A 116 17.59 -8.97 -27.95
CA ASP A 116 18.78 -9.85 -28.14
C ASP A 116 18.63 -10.82 -29.33
N ASP A 117 17.43 -11.27 -29.67
CA ASP A 117 17.20 -12.18 -30.82
C ASP A 117 17.25 -11.45 -32.19
N THR A 118 17.38 -10.13 -32.20
CA THR A 118 17.39 -9.33 -33.45
C THR A 118 18.81 -9.07 -33.99
N GLU A 119 19.87 -9.38 -33.23
CA GLU A 119 21.27 -9.27 -33.68
C GLU A 119 21.84 -10.62 -34.17
N LEU A 120 21.33 -11.14 -35.29
CA LEU A 120 22.03 -12.20 -36.04
C LEU A 120 22.91 -11.56 -37.15
N PRO A 121 24.18 -11.98 -37.30
CA PRO A 121 25.10 -11.39 -38.27
C PRO A 121 24.76 -11.87 -39.68
N GLU A 122 24.05 -11.04 -40.44
CA GLU A 122 23.87 -11.22 -41.88
C GLU A 122 25.13 -10.68 -42.60
N ALA A 123 26.14 -11.52 -42.79
CA ALA A 123 27.13 -11.41 -43.88
C ALA A 123 28.20 -12.51 -43.81
N LEU A 124 27.86 -13.71 -44.30
CA LEU A 124 28.82 -14.63 -44.89
C LEU A 124 28.19 -15.17 -46.17
N GLU A 125 28.36 -14.44 -47.27
CA GLU A 125 28.45 -14.96 -48.64
C GLU A 125 29.10 -13.91 -49.56
#